data_AF-W2DTD4-F1
#
_entry.id   AF-W2DTD4-F1
#
_cell.length_a   1.000
_cell.length_b   1.000
_cell.length_c   1.000
_cell.angle_alpha   90.00
_cell.angle_beta   90.00
_cell.angle_gamma   90.00
#
_symmetry.space_group_name_H-M   'P 1'
#
loop_
_entity.id
_entity.type
_entity.pdbx_description
1 polymer ?
#
loop_
_entity_poly.entity_id
_entity_poly.type
_entity_poly.pdbx_seq_one_letter_code
_entity_poly.pdbx_strand_id
1 'polypeptide(L)'
;MTKPPLPPFTLEEDLAKLPALFPSSLMVEQFGGYLVNIHKISDEMKVRTHWIGVCNGYINALKAADLLNSAQVPELREIVEWAAQRSYVE
;
A
#
# COMPACT_ATOMS: atom_id res chain seq x y z
N MET A 1 -9.44 -17.51 -20.21
CA MET A 1 -8.67 -16.57 -19.39
C MET A 1 -9.38 -16.45 -18.06
N THR A 2 -8.84 -17.05 -16.99
CA THR A 2 -9.38 -16.93 -15.64
C THR A 2 -9.18 -15.49 -15.17
N LYS A 3 -10.27 -14.81 -14.84
CA LYS A 3 -10.23 -13.47 -14.22
C LYS A 3 -9.33 -13.56 -12.98
N PRO A 4 -8.35 -12.66 -12.78
CA PRO A 4 -7.58 -12.66 -11.55
C PRO A 4 -8.54 -12.63 -10.36
N PRO A 5 -8.22 -13.34 -9.26
CA PRO A 5 -9.06 -13.33 -8.08
C PRO A 5 -9.35 -11.88 -7.70
N LEU A 6 -10.61 -11.58 -7.37
CA LEU A 6 -10.92 -10.27 -6.82
C LEU A 6 -10.01 -10.08 -5.61
N PRO A 7 -9.32 -8.94 -5.51
CA PRO A 7 -8.46 -8.65 -4.38
C PRO A 7 -9.28 -8.85 -3.08
N PRO A 8 -8.76 -9.61 -2.11
CA PRO A 8 -9.55 -10.14 -0.99
C PRO A 8 -10.02 -9.07 -0.01
N PHE A 9 -9.48 -7.86 -0.11
CA PHE A 9 -9.76 -6.73 0.78
C PHE A 9 -10.02 -5.45 -0.03
N THR A 10 -10.78 -4.52 0.55
CA THR A 10 -11.05 -3.16 0.05
C THR A 10 -9.95 -2.18 0.47
N LEU A 11 -9.95 -0.97 -0.10
CA LEU A 11 -9.05 0.10 0.38
C LEU A 11 -9.30 0.43 1.86
N GLU A 12 -10.56 0.43 2.31
CA GLU A 12 -10.92 0.72 3.71
C GLU A 12 -10.34 -0.33 4.67
N GLU A 13 -10.41 -1.60 4.31
CA GLU A 13 -9.85 -2.69 5.12
C GLU A 13 -8.33 -2.61 5.21
N ASP A 14 -7.65 -2.22 4.13
CA ASP A 14 -6.21 -2.03 4.15
C ASP A 14 -5.79 -0.81 4.98
N LEU A 15 -6.56 0.29 4.90
CA LEU A 15 -6.37 1.47 5.76
C LEU A 15 -6.58 1.13 7.23
N ALA A 16 -7.55 0.26 7.55
CA ALA A 16 -7.84 -0.17 8.92
C ALA A 16 -6.73 -1.04 9.53
N LYS A 17 -5.89 -1.69 8.72
CA LYS A 17 -4.74 -2.48 9.19
C LYS A 17 -3.53 -1.61 9.57
N LEU A 18 -3.38 -0.44 8.95
CA LEU A 18 -2.20 0.41 9.12
C LEU A 18 -1.86 0.79 10.58
N PRO A 19 -2.82 1.10 11.47
CA PRO A 19 -2.51 1.42 12.86
C PRO A 19 -1.80 0.31 13.64
N ALA A 20 -1.97 -0.95 13.25
CA ALA A 20 -1.25 -2.08 13.86
C ALA A 20 0.15 -2.28 13.26
N LEU A 21 0.40 -1.73 12.06
CA LEU A 21 1.64 -1.93 11.30
C LEU A 21 2.63 -0.78 11.44
N PHE A 22 2.15 0.41 11.83
CA PHE A 22 3.00 1.58 12.01
C PHE A 22 3.08 2.02 13.48
N PRO A 23 4.25 2.53 13.91
CA PRO A 23 4.46 2.95 15.29
C PRO A 23 3.83 4.31 15.62
N SER A 24 3.35 5.09 14.64
CA SER A 24 2.74 6.40 14.87
C SER A 24 1.59 6.70 13.91
N SER A 25 0.64 7.52 14.37
CA SER A 25 -0.47 8.01 13.55
C SER A 25 -0.02 8.80 12.33
N LEU A 26 1.08 9.56 12.45
CA LEU A 26 1.65 10.30 11.32
C LEU A 26 2.08 9.36 10.18
N MET A 27 2.71 8.23 10.52
CA MET A 27 3.12 7.24 9.52
C MET A 27 1.90 6.54 8.89
N VAL A 28 0.85 6.28 9.70
CA VAL A 28 -0.43 5.75 9.21
C VAL A 28 -1.07 6.70 8.20
N GLU A 29 -1.19 7.99 8.54
CA GLU A 29 -1.77 9.01 7.67
C GLU A 29 -0.99 9.17 6.37
N GLN A 30 0.35 9.24 6.48
CA GLN A 30 1.24 9.39 5.33
C GLN A 30 1.16 8.19 4.39
N PHE A 31 1.28 6.97 4.92
CA PHE A 31 1.21 5.76 4.12
C PHE A 31 -0.19 5.51 3.55
N GLY A 32 -1.24 5.76 4.34
CA GLY A 32 -2.62 5.70 3.89
C GLY A 32 -2.90 6.66 2.74
N GLY A 33 -2.35 7.88 2.81
CA GLY A 33 -2.39 8.84 1.71
C GLY A 33 -1.78 8.29 0.42
N TYR A 34 -0.67 7.57 0.49
CA TYR A 34 -0.05 6.94 -0.69
C TYR A 34 -0.93 5.84 -1.28
N LEU A 35 -1.54 4.98 -0.44
CA LEU A 35 -2.46 3.94 -0.89
C LEU A 35 -3.70 4.53 -1.58
N VAL A 36 -4.24 5.62 -1.04
CA VAL A 36 -5.35 6.37 -1.65
C VAL A 36 -4.95 6.90 -3.02
N ASN A 37 -3.71 7.38 -3.20
CA ASN A 37 -3.23 7.86 -4.50
C ASN A 37 -3.00 6.73 -5.52
N ILE A 38 -2.62 5.53 -5.08
CA ILE A 38 -2.61 4.33 -5.95
C ILE A 38 -4.02 4.06 -6.48
N HIS A 39 -5.02 4.16 -5.60
CA HIS A 39 -6.44 3.94 -5.91
C HIS A 39 -7.05 5.01 -6.83
N LYS A 40 -6.93 6.29 -6.45
CA LYS A 40 -7.59 7.42 -7.14
C LYS A 40 -7.07 7.69 -8.54
N ILE A 41 -5.86 7.25 -8.87
CA ILE A 41 -5.18 7.59 -10.13
C ILE A 41 -5.22 6.37 -11.07
N SER A 42 -6.42 5.82 -11.24
CA SER A 42 -6.67 4.62 -12.06
C SER A 42 -6.32 4.82 -13.54
N ASP A 43 -6.42 6.05 -14.06
CA ASP A 43 -6.27 6.36 -15.49
C ASP A 43 -4.81 6.55 -15.96
N GLU A 44 -3.86 6.84 -15.08
CA GLU A 44 -2.46 7.05 -15.45
C GLU A 44 -1.53 6.00 -14.84
N MET A 45 -1.27 4.93 -15.60
CA MET A 45 -0.36 3.84 -15.21
C MET A 45 1.01 4.32 -14.71
N LYS A 46 1.53 5.43 -15.26
CA LYS A 46 2.79 6.06 -14.81
C LYS A 46 2.69 6.59 -13.38
N VAL A 47 1.60 7.28 -13.05
CA VAL A 47 1.40 7.87 -11.73
C VAL A 47 1.13 6.80 -10.68
N ARG A 48 0.37 5.76 -11.03
CA ARG A 48 0.22 4.56 -10.19
C ARG A 48 1.56 3.89 -9.89
N THR A 49 2.38 3.66 -10.92
CA THR A 49 3.73 3.07 -10.75
C THR A 49 4.61 3.94 -9.86
N HIS A 50 4.52 5.26 -9.98
CA HIS A 50 5.20 6.20 -9.10
C HIS A 50 4.80 5.99 -7.63
N TRP A 51 3.51 5.97 -7.31
CA TRP A 51 3.04 5.80 -5.93
C TRP A 51 3.36 4.44 -5.33
N ILE A 52 3.33 3.37 -6.12
CA ILE A 52 3.83 2.05 -5.71
C ILE A 52 5.32 2.14 -5.35
N GLY A 53 6.11 2.86 -6.16
CA GLY A 53 7.52 3.14 -5.88
C GLY A 53 7.71 3.94 -4.59
N VAL A 54 6.88 4.95 -4.34
CA VAL A 54 6.90 5.75 -3.11
C VAL A 54 6.60 4.89 -1.89
N CYS A 55 5.57 4.04 -1.91
CA CYS A 55 5.27 3.12 -0.80
C CYS A 55 6.44 2.18 -0.52
N ASN A 56 7.00 1.55 -1.55
CA ASN A 56 8.12 0.63 -1.40
C ASN A 56 9.39 1.33 -0.90
N GLY A 57 9.68 2.53 -1.38
CA GLY A 57 10.77 3.37 -0.91
C GLY A 57 10.60 3.73 0.57
N TYR A 58 9.39 4.10 0.98
CA TYR A 58 9.07 4.44 2.36
C TYR A 58 9.21 3.23 3.29
N ILE A 59 8.68 2.05 2.92
CA ILE A 59 8.86 0.81 3.68
C ILE A 59 10.34 0.48 3.85
N ASN A 60 11.14 0.59 2.78
CA ASN A 60 12.57 0.31 2.85
C ASN A 60 13.31 1.32 3.74
N ALA A 61 12.95 2.61 3.68
CA ALA A 61 13.53 3.65 4.53
C ALA A 61 13.21 3.40 6.02
N LEU A 62 11.95 3.06 6.34
CA LEU A 62 11.54 2.75 7.70
C LEU A 62 12.19 1.47 8.23
N LYS A 63 12.34 0.44 7.38
CA LYS A 63 13.09 -0.77 7.72
C LYS A 63 14.56 -0.44 8.00
N ALA A 64 15.20 0.38 7.17
CA ALA A 64 16.60 0.78 7.35
C ALA A 64 16.82 1.65 8.60
N ALA A 65 15.76 2.32 9.08
CA ALA A 65 15.75 3.07 10.31
C ALA A 65 15.32 2.24 11.55
N ASP A 66 15.16 0.92 11.41
CA ASP A 66 14.69 -0.01 12.46
C ASP A 66 13.31 0.37 13.05
N LEU A 67 12.48 1.10 12.29
CA LEU A 67 11.13 1.49 12.68
C LEU A 67 10.07 0.44 12.33
N LEU A 68 10.41 -0.51 11.44
CA LEU A 68 9.59 -1.65 11.09
C LEU A 68 10.32 -2.95 11.38
N ASN A 69 9.61 -3.92 11.94
CA ASN A 69 10.12 -5.26 12.17
C ASN A 69 9.99 -6.14 10.91
N SER A 70 10.61 -7.32 10.95
CA SER A 70 10.64 -8.28 9.84
C SER A 70 9.26 -8.84 9.45
N ALA A 71 8.26 -8.77 10.33
CA ALA A 71 6.90 -9.22 10.07
C ALA A 71 6.03 -8.12 9.42
N GLN A 72 6.24 -6.85 9.78
CA GLN A 72 5.47 -5.72 9.25
C GLN A 72 5.80 -5.44 7.77
N VAL A 73 7.06 -5.62 7.36
CA VAL A 73 7.52 -5.34 5.99
C VAL A 73 6.76 -6.13 4.91
N PRO A 74 6.63 -7.48 4.98
CA PRO A 74 5.89 -8.24 3.98
C PRO A 74 4.41 -7.86 3.96
N GLU A 75 3.79 -7.61 5.12
CA GLU A 75 2.37 -7.26 5.23
C GLU A 75 2.06 -5.89 4.58
N LEU A 76 2.93 -4.90 4.79
CA LEU A 76 2.81 -3.59 4.13
C LEU A 76 3.01 -3.68 2.61
N ARG A 77 3.89 -4.57 2.14
CA ARG A 77 4.10 -4.78 0.70
C ARG A 77 2.91 -5.45 0.05
N GLU A 78 2.32 -6.42 0.74
CA GLU A 78 1.09 -7.09 0.30
C GLU A 78 -0.08 -6.09 0.18
N ILE A 79 -0.25 -5.19 1.15
CA ILE A 79 -1.25 -4.11 1.07
C ILE A 79 -1.03 -3.22 -0.17
N VAL A 80 0.22 -2.86 -0.49
CA VAL A 80 0.55 -2.06 -1.68
C VAL A 80 0.23 -2.81 -2.97
N GLU A 81 0.51 -4.12 -3.00
CA GLU A 81 0.19 -4.98 -4.15
C GLU A 81 -1.33 -5.08 -4.36
N TRP A 82 -2.10 -5.30 -3.29
CA TRP A 82 -3.57 -5.32 -3.38
C TRP A 82 -4.15 -3.98 -3.81
N ALA A 83 -3.60 -2.86 -3.31
CA ALA A 83 -3.97 -1.53 -3.76
C ALA A 83 -3.74 -1.36 -5.27
N ALA A 84 -2.60 -1.81 -5.79
CA ALA A 84 -2.27 -1.74 -7.20
C ALA A 84 -3.20 -2.61 -8.07
N GLN A 85 -3.53 -3.83 -7.63
CA GLN A 85 -4.38 -4.76 -8.36
C GLN A 85 -5.82 -4.26 -8.47
N ARG A 86 -6.37 -3.62 -7.42
CA ARG A 86 -7.73 -3.03 -7.45
C ARG A 86 -7.87 -1.94 -8.50
N SER A 87 -6.86 -1.10 -8.67
CA SER A 87 -6.87 -0.02 -9.65
C SER A 87 -6.88 -0.47 -11.12
N TYR A 88 -6.76 -1.79 -11.40
CA TYR A 88 -6.92 -2.36 -12.74
C TYR A 88 -8.35 -2.87 -13.01
N VAL A 89 -9.22 -2.94 -11.99
CA VAL A 89 -10.53 -3.60 -12.07
C VAL A 89 -11.69 -2.60 -12.21
N GLU A 90 -11.45 -1.30 -11.96
CA GLU A 90 -12.42 -0.21 -12.21
C GLU A 90 -12.21 0.44 -13.58
#